data_AF-A0A371DBQ0-F1
#
_entry.id   AF-A0A371DBQ0-F1
#
_cell.length_a   1.000
_cell.length_b   1.000
_cell.length_c   1.000
_cell.angle_alpha   90.00
_cell.angle_beta   90.00
_cell.angle_gamma   90.00
#
_symmetry.space_group_name_H-M   'P 1'
#
loop_
_entity.id
_entity.type
_entity.pdbx_description
1 polymer ?
#
loop_
_entity_poly.entity_id
_entity_poly.type
_entity_poly.pdbx_seq_one_letter_code
_entity_poly.pdbx_strand_id
1 'polypeptide(L)'
;MKTPTLASRYMLSPLSLAMICRVVRFTKAEGKNGYRPRLKGQRWSAPNSVAVCELSQVLKPTHVDELRDKGSTKVCMKALKGNLSLDGSLSPNIDDMRLLDTRTGEFVWVNDPTILRFAIISHVWSADGEQPYQDLLRVQDDIRDCCAYALADGFDFLWIDSCCIDKTSSAELSEAINSMYTWYSLSTVCYAFLQDVDSDEDPRLPLSAFRRSRWHTRGWTLQELIAPRVVVFVSATWRSLGTKGQLADVIEEVTGVDRGVLLHTTPLTSVTVARRMSWAARRVTTRKEDEAYSLMGIFGVNMPAIYGEGALAFGRLQEEILKQVPDQTIFVWDTGHSSLDADERRGPFGIVPCCVHPRGVLWLGAPAPCATQ
;
A
#
# COMPACT_ATOMS: atom_id res chain seq x y z
N MET A 1 -35.63 18.25 -24.96
CA MET A 1 -35.53 16.81 -25.30
C MET A 1 -34.05 16.47 -25.46
N LYS A 2 -33.46 15.69 -24.54
CA LYS A 2 -32.04 15.32 -24.61
C LYS A 2 -31.83 14.30 -25.74
N THR A 3 -30.82 14.51 -26.58
CA THR A 3 -30.40 13.54 -27.60
C THR A 3 -29.89 12.26 -26.93
N PRO A 4 -30.32 11.06 -27.38
CA PRO A 4 -29.87 9.81 -26.77
C PRO A 4 -28.37 9.60 -26.98
N THR A 5 -27.69 9.11 -25.96
CA THR A 5 -26.27 8.77 -25.99
C THR A 5 -25.99 7.68 -27.01
N LEU A 6 -24.77 7.60 -27.57
CA LEU A 6 -24.40 6.56 -28.55
C LEU A 6 -24.66 5.14 -28.03
N ALA A 7 -24.44 4.90 -26.73
CA ALA A 7 -24.72 3.62 -26.08
C ALA A 7 -26.23 3.27 -26.09
N SER A 8 -27.09 4.26 -25.84
CA SER A 8 -28.56 4.12 -25.91
C SER A 8 -29.05 3.99 -27.35
N ARG A 9 -28.38 4.66 -28.30
CA ARG A 9 -28.76 4.67 -29.72
C ARG A 9 -28.40 3.38 -30.45
N TYR A 10 -27.39 2.65 -29.97
CA TYR A 10 -26.89 1.42 -30.60
C TYR A 10 -26.95 0.18 -29.70
N MET A 11 -27.61 0.25 -28.53
CA MET A 11 -27.78 -0.86 -27.59
C MET A 11 -26.45 -1.60 -27.28
N LEU A 12 -25.36 -0.85 -27.13
CA LEU A 12 -24.03 -1.44 -26.91
C LEU A 12 -23.89 -1.88 -25.46
N SER A 13 -23.47 -3.13 -25.24
CA SER A 13 -23.20 -3.64 -23.90
C SER A 13 -22.02 -2.89 -23.25
N PRO A 14 -21.96 -2.81 -21.90
CA PRO A 14 -20.84 -2.17 -21.19
C PRO A 14 -19.47 -2.75 -21.57
N LEU A 15 -19.41 -4.06 -21.83
CA LEU A 15 -18.22 -4.75 -22.31
C LEU A 15 -17.78 -4.29 -23.70
N SER A 16 -18.75 -4.11 -24.62
CA SER A 16 -18.49 -3.59 -25.96
C SER A 16 -17.96 -2.16 -25.92
N LEU A 17 -18.49 -1.33 -25.00
CA LEU A 17 -18.02 0.05 -24.80
C LEU A 17 -16.58 0.09 -24.24
N ALA A 18 -16.29 -0.78 -23.26
CA ALA A 18 -14.96 -0.90 -22.67
C ALA A 18 -13.91 -1.38 -23.69
N MET A 19 -14.29 -2.30 -24.58
CA MET A 19 -13.42 -2.80 -25.63
C MET A 19 -13.13 -1.74 -26.69
N ILE A 20 -14.14 -0.96 -27.12
CA ILE A 20 -13.96 0.18 -28.02
C ILE A 20 -13.04 1.24 -27.38
N CYS A 21 -13.23 1.53 -26.09
CA CYS A 21 -12.35 2.44 -25.34
C CYS A 21 -10.90 1.93 -25.25
N ARG A 22 -10.69 0.60 -25.11
CA ARG A 22 -9.35 -0.02 -25.13
C ARG A 22 -8.67 0.15 -26.49
N VAL A 23 -9.36 -0.13 -27.60
CA VAL A 23 -8.82 0.01 -28.96
C VAL A 23 -8.46 1.48 -29.27
N VAL A 24 -9.30 2.43 -28.85
CA VAL A 24 -9.04 3.87 -29.05
C VAL A 24 -7.87 4.36 -28.18
N ARG A 25 -7.67 3.82 -26.97
CA ARG A 25 -6.49 4.14 -26.15
C ARG A 25 -5.21 3.56 -26.75
N PHE A 26 -5.26 2.33 -27.28
CA PHE A 26 -4.13 1.65 -27.89
C PHE A 26 -3.59 2.42 -29.12
N THR A 27 -4.49 2.83 -30.02
CA THR A 27 -4.14 3.61 -31.22
C THR A 27 -3.58 5.01 -30.90
N LYS A 28 -3.96 5.62 -29.77
CA LYS A 28 -3.43 6.92 -29.32
C LYS A 28 -2.04 6.80 -28.69
N ALA A 29 -1.71 5.66 -28.09
CA ALA A 29 -0.39 5.38 -27.53
C ALA A 29 0.65 5.16 -28.65
N GLU A 30 0.30 4.41 -29.70
CA GLU A 30 1.21 4.20 -30.84
C GLU A 30 1.48 5.49 -31.64
N GLY A 31 0.50 6.40 -31.72
CA GLY A 31 0.67 7.70 -32.37
C GLY A 31 1.63 8.66 -31.64
N LYS A 32 1.93 8.43 -30.35
CA LYS A 32 2.84 9.27 -29.56
C LYS A 32 4.28 8.74 -29.49
N ASN A 33 4.48 7.42 -29.57
CA ASN A 33 5.81 6.82 -29.35
C ASN A 33 6.59 6.46 -30.63
N GLY A 34 6.07 6.77 -31.82
CA GLY A 34 6.85 6.63 -33.07
C GLY A 34 7.34 5.20 -33.39
N TYR A 35 6.83 4.18 -32.69
CA TYR A 35 7.24 2.80 -32.86
C TYR A 35 6.55 2.24 -34.11
N ARG A 36 7.32 1.95 -35.16
CA ARG A 36 6.85 1.17 -36.32
C ARG A 36 7.37 -0.26 -36.19
N PRO A 37 6.53 -1.27 -35.96
CA PRO A 37 6.99 -2.65 -35.99
C PRO A 37 7.37 -3.01 -37.44
N ARG A 38 8.62 -3.42 -37.68
CA ARG A 38 9.02 -4.07 -38.93
C ARG A 38 8.74 -5.57 -38.83
N LEU A 39 7.57 -6.01 -39.30
CA LEU A 39 7.39 -7.38 -39.78
C LEU A 39 7.77 -7.42 -41.27
N LYS A 40 8.63 -8.37 -41.63
CA LYS A 40 9.12 -8.57 -43.01
C LYS A 40 7.93 -8.71 -43.98
N GLY A 41 7.85 -7.81 -44.97
CA GLY A 41 7.25 -8.14 -46.26
C GLY A 41 6.05 -7.34 -46.77
N GLN A 42 5.42 -6.41 -46.03
CA GLN A 42 4.36 -5.55 -46.59
C GLN A 42 4.35 -4.13 -46.02
N ARG A 43 4.17 -3.14 -46.90
CA ARG A 43 4.14 -1.71 -46.59
C ARG A 43 2.68 -1.28 -46.41
N TRP A 44 2.23 -1.03 -45.18
CA TRP A 44 0.88 -0.52 -44.91
C TRP A 44 0.86 1.00 -44.81
N SER A 45 -0.12 1.64 -45.46
CA SER A 45 -0.37 3.08 -45.42
C SER A 45 -1.40 3.43 -44.34
N ALA A 46 -0.98 4.37 -43.47
CA ALA A 46 -1.74 5.16 -42.50
C ALA A 46 -2.48 4.45 -41.32
N PRO A 47 -2.47 5.05 -40.10
CA PRO A 47 -3.07 4.49 -38.88
C PRO A 47 -4.60 4.31 -38.91
N ASN A 48 -5.28 4.91 -39.90
CA ASN A 48 -6.74 4.81 -40.04
C ASN A 48 -7.22 3.43 -40.50
N SER A 49 -6.38 2.62 -41.15
CA SER A 49 -6.78 1.30 -41.66
C SER A 49 -6.85 0.24 -40.56
N VAL A 50 -5.98 0.31 -39.55
CA VAL A 50 -5.90 -0.65 -38.44
C VAL A 50 -7.12 -0.53 -37.51
N ALA A 51 -7.50 0.70 -37.14
CA ALA A 51 -8.65 0.95 -36.26
C ALA A 51 -9.98 0.47 -36.86
N VAL A 52 -10.14 0.58 -38.19
CA VAL A 52 -11.36 0.14 -38.90
C VAL A 52 -11.42 -1.38 -39.01
N CYS A 53 -10.27 -2.05 -39.15
CA CYS A 53 -10.20 -3.50 -39.26
C CYS A 53 -10.59 -4.19 -37.94
N GLU A 54 -10.12 -3.69 -36.79
CA GLU A 54 -10.49 -4.24 -35.48
C GLU A 54 -11.95 -3.93 -35.08
N LEU A 55 -12.47 -2.74 -35.43
CA LEU A 55 -13.88 -2.41 -35.18
C LEU A 55 -14.84 -3.28 -35.99
N SER A 56 -14.42 -3.76 -37.17
CA SER A 56 -15.23 -4.67 -38.00
C SER A 56 -15.44 -6.06 -37.40
N GLN A 57 -14.61 -6.47 -36.44
CA GLN A 57 -14.75 -7.75 -35.74
C GLN A 57 -15.81 -7.69 -34.62
N VAL A 58 -16.23 -6.49 -34.21
CA VAL A 58 -17.11 -6.26 -33.05
C VAL A 58 -18.46 -5.65 -33.44
N LEU A 59 -18.55 -5.00 -34.61
CA LEU A 59 -19.75 -4.32 -35.09
C LEU A 59 -20.39 -5.05 -36.28
N LYS A 60 -21.73 -5.00 -36.38
CA LYS A 60 -22.46 -5.54 -37.55
C LYS A 60 -22.03 -4.82 -38.84
N PRO A 61 -21.92 -5.52 -39.99
CA PRO A 61 -21.36 -4.97 -41.24
C PRO A 61 -21.99 -3.64 -41.68
N THR A 62 -23.32 -3.51 -41.54
CA THR A 62 -24.07 -2.31 -41.92
C THR A 62 -23.67 -1.04 -41.16
N HIS A 63 -23.10 -1.16 -39.96
CA HIS A 63 -22.64 -0.02 -39.15
C HIS A 63 -21.20 0.40 -39.47
N VAL A 64 -20.40 -0.51 -40.05
CA VAL A 64 -19.02 -0.23 -40.46
C VAL A 64 -19.00 0.61 -41.73
N ASP A 65 -19.92 0.34 -42.66
CA ASP A 65 -20.04 1.10 -43.92
C ASP A 65 -20.51 2.54 -43.68
N GLU A 66 -21.46 2.78 -42.76
CA GLU A 66 -21.86 4.15 -42.37
C GLU A 66 -20.73 4.95 -41.67
N LEU A 67 -19.84 4.27 -40.94
CA LEU A 67 -18.67 4.89 -40.30
C LEU A 67 -17.56 5.21 -41.30
N ARG A 68 -17.46 4.41 -42.38
CA ARG A 68 -16.51 4.60 -43.48
C ARG A 68 -16.88 5.80 -44.34
N ASP A 69 -18.17 6.07 -44.53
CA ASP A 69 -18.68 7.11 -45.43
C ASP A 69 -18.67 8.53 -44.80
N LYS A 70 -18.75 8.63 -43.46
CA LYS A 70 -18.89 9.92 -42.74
C LYS A 70 -17.59 10.58 -42.30
N GLY A 71 -16.41 10.10 -42.70
CA GLY A 71 -15.12 10.78 -42.45
C GLY A 71 -14.88 11.26 -41.01
N SER A 72 -15.27 10.45 -40.01
CA SER A 72 -15.64 10.97 -38.68
C SER A 72 -14.91 10.33 -37.49
N THR A 73 -13.57 10.32 -37.51
CA THR A 73 -12.79 10.28 -36.25
C THR A 73 -13.07 11.50 -35.37
N LYS A 74 -13.43 12.66 -35.97
CA LYS A 74 -13.80 13.87 -35.22
C LYS A 74 -15.14 13.77 -34.51
N VAL A 75 -16.17 13.12 -35.07
CA VAL A 75 -17.50 13.05 -34.46
C VAL A 75 -17.52 12.07 -33.29
N CYS A 76 -16.81 10.94 -33.40
CA CYS A 76 -16.66 9.99 -32.28
C CYS A 76 -15.87 10.62 -31.12
N MET A 77 -14.80 11.37 -31.40
CA MET A 77 -14.08 12.12 -30.36
C MET A 77 -14.89 13.27 -29.76
N LYS A 78 -15.79 13.92 -30.51
CA LYS A 78 -16.63 15.02 -30.00
C LYS A 78 -17.76 14.50 -29.11
N ALA A 79 -18.31 13.32 -29.39
CA ALA A 79 -19.28 12.66 -28.52
C ALA A 79 -18.65 12.16 -27.21
N LEU A 80 -17.39 11.71 -27.23
CA LEU A 80 -16.64 11.35 -26.01
C LEU A 80 -16.21 12.59 -25.19
N LYS A 81 -15.95 13.74 -25.84
CA LYS A 81 -15.65 15.00 -25.14
C LYS A 81 -16.85 15.63 -24.42
N GLY A 82 -18.08 15.28 -24.81
CA GLY A 82 -19.29 15.84 -24.20
C GLY A 82 -19.62 15.32 -22.79
N ASN A 83 -18.93 14.27 -22.33
CA ASN A 83 -19.09 13.70 -20.97
C ASN A 83 -17.90 13.97 -20.04
N LEU A 84 -16.94 14.80 -20.47
CA LEU A 84 -15.85 15.28 -19.63
C LEU A 84 -16.10 16.75 -19.34
N SER A 85 -16.75 17.01 -18.19
CA SER A 85 -16.75 18.35 -17.59
C SER A 85 -15.31 18.80 -17.43
N LEU A 86 -14.98 19.91 -18.08
CA LEU A 86 -13.76 20.67 -17.93
C LEU A 86 -13.74 21.32 -16.54
N ASP A 87 -13.26 20.56 -15.57
CA ASP A 87 -12.50 21.08 -14.44
C ASP A 87 -11.05 20.62 -14.71
N GLY A 88 -10.12 21.57 -14.72
CA GLY A 88 -8.71 21.36 -14.95
C GLY A 88 -7.98 20.77 -13.75
N SER A 89 -8.50 19.70 -13.16
CA SER A 89 -7.80 18.82 -12.24
C SER A 89 -7.76 17.42 -12.84
N LEU A 90 -6.66 17.11 -13.53
CA LEU A 90 -6.24 15.72 -13.65
C LEU A 90 -6.00 15.26 -12.21
N SER A 91 -6.95 14.54 -11.62
CA SER A 91 -6.65 13.72 -10.45
C SER A 91 -5.46 12.83 -10.85
N PRO A 92 -4.30 12.90 -10.16
CA PRO A 92 -3.22 11.97 -10.42
C PRO A 92 -3.78 10.55 -10.30
N ASN A 93 -3.42 9.66 -11.22
CA ASN A 93 -3.80 8.25 -11.12
C ASN A 93 -3.21 7.74 -9.81
N ILE A 94 -4.08 7.27 -8.92
CA ILE A 94 -3.76 6.79 -7.56
C ILE A 94 -2.82 5.56 -7.55
N ASP A 95 -2.44 5.04 -8.73
CA ASP A 95 -1.76 3.75 -8.89
C ASP A 95 -0.39 3.85 -9.59
N ASP A 96 0.15 5.05 -9.84
CA ASP A 96 1.47 5.19 -10.44
C ASP A 96 2.56 4.86 -9.41
N MET A 97 3.15 3.68 -9.55
CA MET A 97 4.19 3.13 -8.66
C MET A 97 5.54 3.14 -9.37
N ARG A 98 6.57 3.66 -8.71
CA ARG A 98 7.97 3.56 -9.17
C ARG A 98 8.61 2.30 -8.61
N LEU A 99 9.23 1.50 -9.46
CA LEU A 99 9.92 0.24 -9.14
C LEU A 99 11.36 0.28 -9.65
N LEU A 100 12.20 -0.61 -9.15
CA LEU A 100 13.51 -0.91 -9.71
C LEU A 100 13.41 -2.13 -10.64
N ASP A 101 13.98 -2.02 -11.83
CA ASP A 101 14.33 -3.19 -12.64
C ASP A 101 15.54 -3.87 -11.99
N THR A 102 15.39 -5.13 -11.58
CA THR A 102 16.43 -5.84 -10.82
C THR A 102 17.66 -6.21 -11.65
N ARG A 103 17.56 -6.16 -12.98
CA ARG A 103 18.66 -6.46 -13.91
C ARG A 103 19.50 -5.23 -14.20
N THR A 104 18.86 -4.07 -14.33
CA THR A 104 19.55 -2.81 -14.68
C THR A 104 19.80 -1.90 -13.47
N GLY A 105 18.98 -2.03 -12.42
CA GLY A 105 18.93 -1.09 -11.30
C GLY A 105 18.26 0.24 -11.65
N GLU A 106 17.63 0.36 -12.82
CA GLU A 106 16.96 1.59 -13.26
C GLU A 106 15.52 1.67 -12.74
N PHE A 107 15.02 2.90 -12.58
CA PHE A 107 13.64 3.12 -12.18
C PHE A 107 12.67 2.94 -13.34
N VAL A 108 11.58 2.21 -13.08
CA VAL A 108 10.48 1.97 -14.01
C VAL A 108 9.17 2.42 -13.37
N TRP A 109 8.36 3.18 -14.12
CA TRP A 109 7.03 3.58 -13.69
C TRP A 109 5.98 2.58 -14.16
N VAL A 110 5.10 2.19 -13.25
CA VAL A 110 4.04 1.21 -13.48
C VAL A 110 2.71 1.84 -13.06
N ASN A 111 1.77 1.91 -14.00
CA ASN A 111 0.48 2.57 -13.79
C ASN A 111 -0.61 1.63 -13.22
N ASP A 112 -0.28 0.35 -13.02
CA ASP A 112 -1.16 -0.66 -12.43
C ASP A 112 -0.31 -1.78 -11.79
N PRO A 113 -0.04 -1.73 -10.47
CA PRO A 113 0.74 -2.76 -9.80
C PRO A 113 -0.01 -4.09 -9.64
N THR A 114 -1.34 -4.14 -9.87
CA THR A 114 -2.14 -5.36 -9.65
C THR A 114 -1.87 -6.46 -10.68
N ILE A 115 -1.39 -6.07 -11.86
CA ILE A 115 -1.05 -6.99 -12.94
C ILE A 115 0.42 -7.42 -12.93
N LEU A 116 1.21 -6.89 -12.00
CA LEU A 116 2.65 -7.07 -11.97
C LEU A 116 3.06 -8.02 -10.84
N ARG A 117 4.04 -8.88 -11.11
CA ARG A 117 4.76 -9.62 -10.07
C ARG A 117 6.00 -8.85 -9.69
N PHE A 118 6.07 -8.41 -8.45
CA PHE A 118 7.21 -7.69 -7.89
C PHE A 118 7.46 -8.14 -6.45
N ALA A 119 8.71 -7.97 -6.02
CA ALA A 119 9.11 -8.13 -4.63
C ALA A 119 9.18 -6.78 -3.92
N ILE A 120 9.07 -6.78 -2.60
CA ILE A 120 9.38 -5.64 -1.75
C ILE A 120 10.53 -6.01 -0.82
N ILE A 121 11.43 -5.07 -0.54
CA ILE A 121 12.37 -5.16 0.59
C ILE A 121 11.92 -4.19 1.68
N SER A 122 11.51 -4.77 2.81
CA SER A 122 11.28 -4.08 4.06
C SER A 122 12.55 -4.18 4.91
N HIS A 123 13.07 -3.06 5.37
CA HIS A 123 14.34 -3.00 6.08
C HIS A 123 14.32 -1.85 7.10
N VAL A 124 15.35 -1.78 7.94
CA VAL A 124 15.56 -0.66 8.87
C VAL A 124 16.95 -0.09 8.62
N TRP A 125 17.05 0.93 7.75
CA TRP A 125 18.33 1.61 7.51
C TRP A 125 18.67 2.45 8.75
N SER A 126 19.73 2.07 9.44
CA SER A 126 20.35 2.82 10.54
C SER A 126 19.71 2.70 11.94
N ALA A 127 20.60 2.76 12.94
CA ALA A 127 20.29 2.82 14.36
C ALA A 127 19.74 4.20 14.79
N ASP A 128 20.10 5.26 14.06
CA ASP A 128 20.02 6.65 14.57
C ASP A 128 19.15 7.59 13.72
N GLY A 129 18.31 7.04 12.83
CA GLY A 129 17.12 7.74 12.32
C GLY A 129 17.31 8.78 11.22
N GLU A 130 18.54 9.21 10.90
CA GLU A 130 18.85 9.99 9.68
C GLU A 130 20.12 9.46 9.03
N GLN A 131 20.12 9.38 7.69
CA GLN A 131 21.20 8.80 6.88
C GLN A 131 22.31 9.84 6.63
N PRO A 132 23.47 9.81 7.31
CA PRO A 132 24.67 10.55 6.90
C PRO A 132 25.09 10.20 5.46
N TYR A 133 25.87 11.07 4.81
CA TYR A 133 26.36 10.86 3.42
C TYR A 133 27.06 9.50 3.18
N GLN A 134 27.73 8.94 4.20
CA GLN A 134 28.31 7.60 4.16
C GLN A 134 27.25 6.49 3.98
N ASP A 135 26.04 6.71 4.48
CA ASP A 135 24.91 5.82 4.30
C ASP A 135 24.38 5.87 2.87
N LEU A 136 24.57 6.95 2.10
CA LEU A 136 24.18 6.99 0.68
C LEU A 136 25.02 6.04 -0.19
N LEU A 137 26.32 5.86 0.14
CA LEU A 137 27.18 4.89 -0.53
C LEU A 137 26.80 3.46 -0.14
N ARG A 138 26.49 3.23 1.14
CA ARG A 138 25.93 1.94 1.60
C ARG A 138 24.61 1.63 0.92
N VAL A 139 23.70 2.61 0.83
CA VAL A 139 22.40 2.47 0.16
C VAL A 139 22.58 2.01 -1.30
N GLN A 140 23.61 2.45 -2.02
CA GLN A 140 23.85 1.95 -3.39
C GLN A 140 24.29 0.49 -3.42
N ASP A 141 25.21 0.07 -2.54
CA ASP A 141 25.65 -1.32 -2.47
C ASP A 141 24.55 -2.23 -1.92
N ASP A 142 23.79 -1.75 -0.93
CA ASP A 142 22.64 -2.44 -0.36
C ASP A 142 21.53 -2.60 -1.41
N ILE A 143 21.25 -1.58 -2.25
CA ILE A 143 20.30 -1.70 -3.36
C ILE A 143 20.74 -2.75 -4.37
N ARG A 144 22.05 -2.83 -4.69
CA ARG A 144 22.57 -3.86 -5.60
C ARG A 144 22.36 -5.26 -5.05
N ASP A 145 22.63 -5.46 -3.77
CA ASP A 145 22.40 -6.74 -3.10
C ASP A 145 20.90 -7.08 -3.03
N CYS A 146 20.04 -6.09 -2.76
CA CYS A 146 18.60 -6.25 -2.82
C CYS A 146 18.14 -6.69 -4.22
N CYS A 147 18.60 -6.03 -5.28
CA CYS A 147 18.30 -6.37 -6.67
C CYS A 147 18.81 -7.77 -7.02
N ALA A 148 20.05 -8.09 -6.67
CA ALA A 148 20.65 -9.40 -6.92
C ALA A 148 19.86 -10.52 -6.22
N TYR A 149 19.45 -10.30 -4.97
CA TYR A 149 18.64 -11.25 -4.21
C TYR A 149 17.26 -11.46 -4.84
N ALA A 150 16.56 -10.37 -5.17
CA ALA A 150 15.25 -10.44 -5.82
C ALA A 150 15.31 -11.09 -7.21
N LEU A 151 16.35 -10.77 -8.00
CA LEU A 151 16.58 -11.37 -9.30
C LEU A 151 16.88 -12.87 -9.20
N ALA A 152 17.66 -13.29 -8.20
CA ALA A 152 17.96 -14.70 -7.96
C ALA A 152 16.71 -15.51 -7.59
N ASP A 153 15.73 -14.88 -6.93
CA ASP A 153 14.42 -15.49 -6.64
C ASP A 153 13.40 -15.33 -7.80
N GLY A 154 13.83 -14.76 -8.93
CA GLY A 154 13.04 -14.67 -10.16
C GLY A 154 12.11 -13.45 -10.25
N PHE A 155 12.39 -12.38 -9.50
CA PHE A 155 11.66 -11.12 -9.62
C PHE A 155 12.42 -10.12 -10.48
N ASP A 156 11.80 -9.70 -11.59
CA ASP A 156 12.34 -8.66 -12.47
C ASP A 156 12.12 -7.24 -11.91
N PHE A 157 11.18 -7.09 -10.97
CA PHE A 157 10.83 -5.81 -10.37
C PHE A 157 10.90 -5.85 -8.85
N LEU A 158 11.48 -4.81 -8.28
CA LEU A 158 11.68 -4.66 -6.85
C LEU A 158 11.22 -3.27 -6.39
N TRP A 159 10.60 -3.22 -5.22
CA TRP A 159 10.26 -1.96 -4.57
C TRP A 159 10.96 -1.85 -3.21
N ILE A 160 11.47 -0.66 -2.92
CA ILE A 160 12.11 -0.30 -1.65
C ILE A 160 11.69 1.14 -1.35
N ASP A 161 11.02 1.38 -0.21
CA ASP A 161 10.46 2.69 0.17
C ASP A 161 11.49 3.84 0.03
N SER A 162 12.74 3.55 0.37
CA SER A 162 13.80 4.54 0.51
C SER A 162 14.34 5.07 -0.82
N CYS A 163 14.14 4.34 -1.92
CA CYS A 163 14.52 4.79 -3.26
C CYS A 163 13.34 4.90 -4.23
N CYS A 164 12.28 4.13 -4.01
CA CYS A 164 11.10 4.11 -4.87
C CYS A 164 10.11 5.24 -4.54
N ILE A 165 10.27 5.95 -3.42
CA ILE A 165 9.50 7.15 -3.08
C ILE A 165 10.42 8.36 -3.05
N ASP A 166 10.06 9.42 -3.78
CA ASP A 166 10.75 10.70 -3.71
C ASP A 166 10.27 11.45 -2.46
N LYS A 167 11.04 11.30 -1.38
CA LYS A 167 10.76 11.95 -0.08
C LYS A 167 10.94 13.48 -0.14
N THR A 168 11.48 14.03 -1.23
CA THR A 168 11.60 15.50 -1.44
C THR A 168 10.34 16.10 -2.05
N SER A 169 9.52 15.29 -2.72
CA SER A 169 8.21 15.68 -3.24
C SER A 169 7.12 15.41 -2.20
N SER A 170 6.61 16.46 -1.56
CA SER A 170 5.54 16.32 -0.55
C SER A 170 4.26 15.71 -1.11
N ALA A 171 3.97 15.95 -2.40
CA ALA A 171 2.84 15.34 -3.10
C ALA A 171 3.05 13.83 -3.26
N GLU A 172 4.18 13.40 -3.82
CA GLU A 172 4.51 11.98 -3.99
C GLU A 172 4.57 11.26 -2.64
N LEU A 173 5.19 11.86 -1.63
CA LEU A 173 5.27 11.28 -0.29
C LEU A 173 3.87 11.09 0.33
N SER A 174 2.98 12.06 0.18
CA SER A 174 1.61 11.96 0.71
C SER A 174 0.80 10.88 0.01
N GLU A 175 0.92 10.79 -1.33
CA GLU A 175 0.28 9.74 -2.13
C GLU A 175 0.83 8.35 -1.79
N ALA A 176 2.14 8.24 -1.63
CA ALA A 176 2.80 7.00 -1.24
C ALA A 176 2.38 6.53 0.15
N ILE A 177 2.30 7.44 1.15
CA ILE A 177 1.83 7.11 2.51
C ILE A 177 0.42 6.51 2.47
N ASN A 178 -0.49 7.09 1.68
CA ASN A 178 -1.87 6.59 1.55
C ASN A 178 -1.94 5.26 0.76
N SER A 179 -0.95 4.95 -0.05
CA SER A 179 -0.95 3.77 -0.94
C SER A 179 -0.10 2.60 -0.43
N MET A 180 0.79 2.84 0.53
CA MET A 180 1.84 1.89 0.93
C MET A 180 1.27 0.55 1.41
N TYR A 181 0.21 0.58 2.24
CA TYR A 181 -0.45 -0.66 2.67
C TYR A 181 -0.93 -1.50 1.48
N THR A 182 -1.54 -0.85 0.49
CA THR A 182 -2.01 -1.49 -0.75
C THR A 182 -0.83 -2.08 -1.52
N TRP A 183 0.24 -1.33 -1.72
CA TRP A 183 1.44 -1.83 -2.41
C TRP A 183 2.05 -3.05 -1.71
N TYR A 184 2.16 -3.03 -0.38
CA TYR A 184 2.58 -4.19 0.39
C TYR A 184 1.63 -5.38 0.20
N SER A 185 0.32 -5.16 0.19
CA SER A 185 -0.67 -6.22 -0.02
C SER A 185 -0.64 -6.84 -1.43
N LEU A 186 -0.22 -6.06 -2.43
CA LEU A 186 -0.12 -6.49 -3.84
C LEU A 186 1.22 -7.18 -4.15
N SER A 187 2.24 -6.98 -3.32
CA SER A 187 3.53 -7.63 -3.51
C SER A 187 3.40 -9.16 -3.53
N THR A 188 4.19 -9.80 -4.40
CA THR A 188 4.24 -11.27 -4.42
C THR A 188 4.97 -11.80 -3.18
N VAL A 189 6.00 -11.08 -2.74
CA VAL A 189 6.79 -11.38 -1.55
C VAL A 189 7.31 -10.08 -0.94
N CYS A 190 7.32 -10.02 0.38
CA CYS A 190 8.03 -9.00 1.15
C CYS A 190 9.22 -9.66 1.84
N TYR A 191 10.43 -9.21 1.53
CA TYR A 191 11.65 -9.60 2.21
C TYR A 191 11.88 -8.66 3.39
N ALA A 192 11.72 -9.17 4.60
CA ALA A 192 12.07 -8.46 5.82
C ALA A 192 13.56 -8.68 6.10
N PHE A 193 14.40 -7.72 5.69
CA PHE A 193 15.84 -7.76 5.91
C PHE A 193 16.17 -7.32 7.35
N LEU A 194 16.74 -8.24 8.11
CA LEU A 194 17.08 -8.10 9.53
C LEU A 194 18.60 -7.95 9.66
N GLN A 195 19.07 -6.70 9.55
CA GLN A 195 20.50 -6.39 9.63
C GLN A 195 21.14 -6.73 10.99
N ASP A 196 20.32 -6.86 12.04
CA ASP A 196 20.73 -7.18 13.41
C ASP A 196 20.62 -8.67 13.76
N VAL A 197 20.48 -9.54 12.75
CA VAL A 197 20.31 -10.99 12.93
C VAL A 197 21.28 -11.76 12.04
N ASP A 198 22.06 -12.64 12.65
CA ASP A 198 23.01 -13.52 11.96
C ASP A 198 22.32 -14.73 11.29
N SER A 199 22.97 -15.33 10.29
CA SER A 199 22.36 -16.40 9.48
C SER A 199 22.26 -17.77 10.15
N ASP A 200 23.04 -18.02 11.21
CA ASP A 200 23.09 -19.29 11.94
C ASP A 200 22.16 -19.31 13.16
N GLU A 201 21.46 -18.20 13.40
CA GLU A 201 20.54 -18.10 14.52
C GLU A 201 19.25 -18.89 14.29
N ASP A 202 18.74 -19.53 15.35
CA ASP A 202 17.40 -20.12 15.37
C ASP A 202 16.37 -19.10 15.90
N PRO A 203 15.44 -18.62 15.05
CA PRO A 203 14.39 -17.69 15.44
C PRO A 203 13.55 -18.14 16.63
N ARG A 204 13.42 -19.44 16.87
CA ARG A 204 12.54 -20.00 17.91
C ARG A 204 13.11 -19.89 19.32
N LEU A 205 14.43 -19.77 19.46
CA LEU A 205 15.06 -19.68 20.78
C LEU A 205 14.54 -18.45 21.56
N PRO A 206 14.23 -18.56 22.86
CA PRO A 206 13.60 -17.47 23.63
C PRO A 206 14.39 -16.15 23.64
N LEU A 207 15.70 -16.21 23.43
CA LEU A 207 16.61 -15.07 23.45
C LEU A 207 17.34 -14.90 22.10
N SER A 208 16.72 -15.30 20.99
CA SER A 208 17.27 -15.01 19.66
C SER A 208 17.29 -13.49 19.37
N ALA A 209 18.30 -13.02 18.64
CA ALA A 209 18.35 -11.71 18.04
C ALA A 209 17.19 -11.51 17.06
N PHE A 210 16.71 -12.57 16.38
CA PHE A 210 15.44 -12.52 15.63
C PHE A 210 14.30 -11.95 16.47
N ARG A 211 14.02 -12.52 17.66
CA ARG A 211 12.94 -12.05 18.54
C ARG A 211 13.17 -10.63 19.05
N ARG A 212 14.43 -10.21 19.17
CA ARG A 212 14.82 -8.86 19.63
C ARG A 212 15.05 -7.88 18.48
N SER A 213 14.86 -8.29 17.23
CA SER A 213 15.21 -7.47 16.09
C SER A 213 14.45 -6.15 16.14
N ARG A 214 15.15 -5.06 15.89
CA ARG A 214 14.57 -3.71 15.80
C ARG A 214 13.48 -3.62 14.76
N TRP A 215 13.50 -4.49 13.75
CA TRP A 215 12.43 -4.57 12.75
C TRP A 215 11.06 -4.77 13.41
N HIS A 216 10.95 -5.55 14.48
CA HIS A 216 9.67 -5.76 15.19
C HIS A 216 9.18 -4.54 15.97
N THR A 217 10.06 -3.56 16.25
CA THR A 217 9.76 -2.39 17.07
C THR A 217 9.57 -1.11 16.27
N ARG A 218 9.79 -1.10 14.96
CA ARG A 218 9.54 0.10 14.12
C ARG A 218 8.05 0.24 13.82
N GLY A 219 7.53 1.47 13.78
CA GLY A 219 6.10 1.72 13.50
C GLY A 219 5.65 1.17 12.15
N TRP A 220 6.29 1.62 11.07
CA TRP A 220 5.94 1.26 9.70
C TRP A 220 5.97 -0.25 9.42
N THR A 221 6.90 -1.00 10.01
CA THR A 221 7.02 -2.45 9.76
C THR A 221 5.81 -3.26 10.22
N LEU A 222 4.86 -2.67 10.98
CA LEU A 222 3.60 -3.32 11.33
C LEU A 222 2.76 -3.63 10.09
N GLN A 223 2.58 -2.64 9.20
CA GLN A 223 1.86 -2.88 7.96
C GLN A 223 2.67 -3.73 6.98
N GLU A 224 3.99 -3.64 7.01
CA GLU A 224 4.91 -4.45 6.18
C GLU A 224 4.88 -5.94 6.58
N LEU A 225 4.54 -6.22 7.85
CA LEU A 225 4.28 -7.56 8.37
C LEU A 225 2.90 -8.07 7.99
N ILE A 226 1.88 -7.23 8.17
CA ILE A 226 0.47 -7.63 8.10
C ILE A 226 -0.02 -7.68 6.64
N ALA A 227 0.23 -6.63 5.85
CA ALA A 227 -0.38 -6.46 4.55
C ALA A 227 0.03 -7.52 3.52
N PRO A 228 1.33 -7.87 3.35
CA PRO A 228 1.73 -8.89 2.39
C PRO A 228 1.25 -10.27 2.81
N ARG A 229 0.83 -11.11 1.86
CA ARG A 229 0.49 -12.51 2.15
C ARG A 229 1.73 -13.33 2.50
N VAL A 230 2.85 -13.05 1.82
CA VAL A 230 4.13 -13.75 2.01
C VAL A 230 5.16 -12.75 2.52
N VAL A 231 5.73 -13.06 3.69
CA VAL A 231 6.90 -12.36 4.22
C VAL A 231 7.99 -13.40 4.45
N VAL A 232 9.19 -13.14 3.95
CA VAL A 232 10.38 -13.96 4.18
C VAL A 232 11.34 -13.13 5.00
N PHE A 233 11.73 -13.64 6.16
CA PHE A 233 12.75 -13.00 6.99
C PHE A 233 14.13 -13.39 6.50
N VAL A 234 14.99 -12.40 6.32
CA VAL A 234 16.32 -12.55 5.74
C VAL A 234 17.35 -11.95 6.70
N SER A 235 18.42 -12.69 6.98
CA SER A 235 19.50 -12.27 7.88
C SER A 235 20.36 -11.16 7.26
N ALA A 236 21.27 -10.60 8.06
CA ALA A 236 22.27 -9.63 7.62
C ALA A 236 23.16 -10.10 6.45
N THR A 237 23.25 -11.42 6.24
CA THR A 237 24.04 -12.07 5.18
C THR A 237 23.18 -12.65 4.06
N TRP A 238 21.96 -12.13 3.89
CA TRP A 238 21.02 -12.53 2.82
C TRP A 238 20.60 -14.01 2.89
N ARG A 239 20.58 -14.62 4.08
CA ARG A 239 20.05 -15.99 4.26
C ARG A 239 18.63 -15.97 4.78
N SER A 240 17.80 -16.85 4.24
CA SER A 240 16.44 -17.02 4.73
C SER A 240 16.43 -17.61 6.15
N LEU A 241 15.80 -16.90 7.08
CA LEU A 241 15.58 -17.32 8.47
C LEU A 241 14.24 -18.06 8.63
N GLY A 242 13.35 -17.92 7.64
CA GLY A 242 12.02 -18.52 7.62
C GLY A 242 10.96 -17.57 7.09
N THR A 243 9.77 -18.11 6.85
CA THR A 243 8.61 -17.33 6.40
C THR A 243 7.73 -16.92 7.57
N LYS A 244 6.94 -15.85 7.40
CA LYS A 244 5.87 -15.48 8.34
C LYS A 244 4.91 -16.64 8.63
N GLY A 245 4.62 -17.48 7.64
CA GLY A 245 3.79 -18.67 7.84
C GLY A 245 4.42 -19.69 8.79
N GLN A 246 5.71 -19.95 8.63
CA GLN A 246 6.45 -20.92 9.45
C GLN A 246 6.72 -20.41 10.87
N LEU A 247 6.84 -19.10 11.06
CA LEU A 247 7.21 -18.45 12.31
C LEU A 247 6.04 -17.71 12.97
N ALA A 248 4.80 -17.98 12.56
CA ALA A 248 3.64 -17.20 13.00
C ALA A 248 3.42 -17.23 14.52
N ASP A 249 3.75 -18.35 15.18
CA ASP A 249 3.76 -18.51 16.64
C ASP A 249 4.81 -17.60 17.30
N VAL A 250 6.04 -17.60 16.80
CA VAL A 250 7.12 -16.73 17.29
C VAL A 250 6.77 -15.25 17.08
N ILE A 251 6.22 -14.90 15.92
CA ILE A 251 5.88 -13.52 15.57
C ILE A 251 4.70 -13.03 16.42
N GLU A 252 3.70 -13.87 16.69
CA GLU A 252 2.59 -13.56 17.60
C GLU A 252 3.11 -13.25 19.01
N GLU A 253 4.03 -14.06 19.54
CA GLU A 253 4.66 -13.81 20.84
C GLU A 253 5.43 -12.48 20.88
N VAL A 254 6.21 -12.19 19.83
CA VAL A 254 7.06 -11.00 19.77
C VAL A 254 6.24 -9.73 19.57
N THR A 255 5.28 -9.75 18.65
CA THR A 255 4.57 -8.56 18.16
C THR A 255 3.19 -8.36 18.78
N GLY A 256 2.57 -9.43 19.28
CA GLY A 256 1.17 -9.44 19.74
C GLY A 256 0.14 -9.49 18.60
N VAL A 257 0.57 -9.56 17.34
CA VAL A 257 -0.33 -9.70 16.19
C VAL A 257 -0.87 -11.13 16.15
N ASP A 258 -2.19 -11.26 16.15
CA ASP A 258 -2.86 -12.56 16.22
C ASP A 258 -2.44 -13.47 15.06
N ARG A 259 -2.17 -14.75 15.35
CA ARG A 259 -1.74 -15.73 14.35
C ARG A 259 -2.67 -15.83 13.16
N GLY A 260 -3.99 -15.74 13.38
CA GLY A 260 -4.98 -15.75 12.30
C GLY A 260 -4.86 -14.56 11.35
N VAL A 261 -4.46 -13.39 11.86
CA VAL A 261 -4.18 -12.19 11.05
C VAL A 261 -2.89 -12.39 10.26
N LEU A 262 -1.82 -12.88 10.90
CA LEU A 262 -0.53 -13.15 10.24
C LEU A 262 -0.67 -14.13 9.06
N LEU A 263 -1.51 -15.15 9.23
CA LEU A 263 -1.79 -16.19 8.25
C LEU A 263 -2.90 -15.83 7.26
N HIS A 264 -3.49 -14.63 7.35
CA HIS A 264 -4.61 -14.18 6.51
C HIS A 264 -5.84 -15.11 6.56
N THR A 265 -6.03 -15.85 7.65
CA THR A 265 -7.24 -16.65 7.92
C THR A 265 -8.31 -15.87 8.66
N THR A 266 -7.91 -14.80 9.36
CA THR A 266 -8.80 -13.83 10.02
C THR A 266 -8.70 -12.48 9.31
N PRO A 267 -9.81 -11.92 8.79
CA PRO A 267 -9.78 -10.60 8.17
C PRO A 267 -9.56 -9.51 9.22
N LEU A 268 -8.74 -8.50 8.90
CA LEU A 268 -8.45 -7.37 9.79
C LEU A 268 -9.70 -6.63 10.26
N THR A 269 -10.74 -6.56 9.42
CA THR A 269 -12.01 -5.89 9.72
C THR A 269 -12.82 -6.58 10.82
N SER A 270 -12.55 -7.86 11.10
CA SER A 270 -13.17 -8.57 12.23
C SER A 270 -12.44 -8.34 13.56
N VAL A 271 -11.25 -7.72 13.54
CA VAL A 271 -10.45 -7.45 14.72
C VAL A 271 -10.83 -6.08 15.27
N THR A 272 -11.02 -6.01 16.59
CA THR A 272 -11.41 -4.77 17.27
C THR A 272 -10.37 -3.67 17.10
N VAL A 273 -10.82 -2.42 17.19
CA VAL A 273 -9.94 -1.25 17.11
C VAL A 273 -8.91 -1.28 18.23
N ALA A 274 -9.29 -1.59 19.47
CA ALA A 274 -8.35 -1.72 20.57
C ALA A 274 -7.27 -2.78 20.33
N ARG A 275 -7.65 -3.94 19.78
CA ARG A 275 -6.68 -5.01 19.49
C ARG A 275 -5.70 -4.58 18.40
N ARG A 276 -6.18 -3.95 17.33
CA ARG A 276 -5.32 -3.37 16.28
C ARG A 276 -4.37 -2.30 16.84
N MET A 277 -4.86 -1.40 17.69
CA MET A 277 -4.03 -0.40 18.38
C MET A 277 -2.96 -1.04 19.27
N SER A 278 -3.28 -2.16 19.95
CA SER A 278 -2.32 -2.84 20.83
C SER A 278 -1.07 -3.34 20.11
N TRP A 279 -1.15 -3.68 18.82
CA TRP A 279 -0.01 -4.10 18.01
C TRP A 279 0.99 -2.97 17.75
N ALA A 280 0.55 -1.73 17.86
CA ALA A 280 1.36 -0.52 17.70
C ALA A 280 1.94 0.00 19.02
N ALA A 281 1.38 -0.40 20.17
CA ALA A 281 1.67 0.21 21.47
C ALA A 281 3.16 0.16 21.91
N ARG A 282 3.92 -0.86 21.45
CA ARG A 282 5.36 -1.00 21.75
C ARG A 282 6.27 -0.59 20.59
N ARG A 283 5.70 -0.02 19.53
CA ARG A 283 6.46 0.39 18.35
C ARG A 283 6.87 1.85 18.44
N VAL A 284 7.99 2.18 17.82
CA VAL A 284 8.63 3.50 17.85
C VAL A 284 8.78 4.03 16.44
N THR A 285 8.54 5.32 16.28
CA THR A 285 8.74 6.05 15.02
C THR A 285 9.74 7.17 15.21
N THR A 286 10.44 7.55 14.13
CA THR A 286 11.38 8.68 14.16
C THR A 286 10.62 10.01 14.23
N ARG A 287 9.58 10.17 13.40
CA ARG A 287 8.69 11.33 13.42
C ARG A 287 7.46 11.02 14.27
N LYS A 288 6.98 12.02 15.02
CA LYS A 288 5.84 11.84 15.92
C LYS A 288 4.55 11.53 15.15
N GLU A 289 4.39 12.12 13.98
CA GLU A 289 3.23 11.95 13.12
C GLU A 289 3.13 10.54 12.52
N ASP A 290 4.28 9.87 12.32
CA ASP A 290 4.31 8.51 11.79
C ASP A 290 3.69 7.49 12.76
N GLU A 291 3.53 7.81 14.05
CA GLU A 291 2.73 7.00 14.99
C GLU A 291 1.28 6.85 14.48
N ALA A 292 0.78 7.85 13.75
CA ALA A 292 -0.53 7.86 13.14
C ALA A 292 -0.50 7.31 11.71
N TYR A 293 0.39 7.84 10.86
CA TYR A 293 0.40 7.51 9.43
C TYR A 293 0.71 6.03 9.16
N SER A 294 1.55 5.40 9.98
CA SER A 294 1.86 3.97 9.85
C SER A 294 0.69 3.03 10.15
N LEU A 295 -0.39 3.55 10.73
CA LEU A 295 -1.59 2.78 11.08
C LEU A 295 -2.75 2.98 10.12
N MET A 296 -2.67 3.95 9.20
CA MET A 296 -3.75 4.26 8.26
C MET A 296 -4.24 3.02 7.50
N GLY A 297 -3.31 2.24 6.94
CA GLY A 297 -3.63 1.01 6.25
C GLY A 297 -4.21 -0.10 7.13
N ILE A 298 -3.77 -0.19 8.40
CA ILE A 298 -4.30 -1.17 9.37
C ILE A 298 -5.77 -0.89 9.70
N PHE A 299 -6.14 0.39 9.73
CA PHE A 299 -7.51 0.83 9.98
C PHE A 299 -8.35 1.02 8.71
N GLY A 300 -7.72 1.01 7.53
CA GLY A 300 -8.40 1.24 6.26
C GLY A 300 -8.88 2.69 6.10
N VAL A 301 -8.17 3.65 6.69
CA VAL A 301 -8.51 5.08 6.66
C VAL A 301 -7.51 5.85 5.81
N ASN A 302 -7.98 6.94 5.19
CA ASN A 302 -7.14 7.84 4.40
C ASN A 302 -7.21 9.24 5.00
N MET A 303 -6.05 9.88 5.14
CA MET A 303 -5.96 11.25 5.63
C MET A 303 -4.69 11.94 5.08
N PRO A 304 -4.71 13.26 4.84
CA PRO A 304 -3.52 13.98 4.40
C PRO A 304 -2.37 13.87 5.43
N ALA A 305 -1.17 13.54 4.95
CA ALA A 305 0.05 13.54 5.76
C ALA A 305 0.58 14.97 5.90
N ILE A 306 0.48 15.54 7.09
CA ILE A 306 0.96 16.89 7.42
C ILE A 306 2.12 16.76 8.42
N TYR A 307 3.36 16.73 7.91
CA TYR A 307 4.54 16.76 8.79
C TYR A 307 4.69 18.13 9.45
N GLY A 308 4.86 18.15 10.78
CA GLY A 308 4.87 19.35 11.62
C GLY A 308 3.63 19.49 12.52
N GLU A 309 2.60 18.65 12.34
CA GLU A 309 1.41 18.67 13.22
C GLU A 309 1.60 17.90 14.54
N GLY A 310 2.70 17.15 14.68
CA GLY A 310 3.08 16.45 15.91
C GLY A 310 2.00 15.48 16.38
N ALA A 311 1.64 15.57 17.67
CA ALA A 311 0.66 14.65 18.28
C ALA A 311 -0.77 14.80 17.74
N LEU A 312 -1.08 15.90 17.02
CA LEU A 312 -2.41 16.11 16.42
C LEU A 312 -2.71 15.08 15.32
N ALA A 313 -1.68 14.54 14.66
CA ALA A 313 -1.83 13.49 13.65
C ALA A 313 -2.55 12.26 14.24
N PHE A 314 -2.23 11.87 15.47
CA PHE A 314 -2.86 10.73 16.11
C PHE A 314 -4.33 11.00 16.48
N GLY A 315 -4.65 12.23 16.89
CA GLY A 315 -6.03 12.66 17.10
C GLY A 315 -6.86 12.55 15.83
N ARG A 316 -6.32 13.03 14.70
CA ARG A 316 -6.97 12.91 13.37
C ARG A 316 -7.16 11.45 12.95
N LEU A 317 -6.18 10.58 13.22
CA LEU A 317 -6.34 9.14 12.98
C LEU A 317 -7.53 8.59 13.76
N GLN A 318 -7.66 8.92 15.05
CA GLN A 318 -8.79 8.47 15.87
C GLN A 318 -10.13 9.01 15.34
N GLU A 319 -10.19 10.28 14.91
CA GLU A 319 -11.37 10.85 14.28
C GLU A 319 -11.77 10.11 13.00
N GLU A 320 -10.81 9.80 12.13
CA GLU A 320 -11.08 9.03 10.90
C GLU A 320 -11.54 7.61 11.19
N ILE A 321 -10.98 6.95 12.21
CA ILE A 321 -11.44 5.63 12.66
C ILE A 321 -12.88 5.73 13.16
N LEU A 322 -13.21 6.71 14.00
CA LEU A 322 -14.57 6.90 14.55
C LEU A 322 -15.62 7.18 13.47
N LYS A 323 -15.25 7.85 12.39
CA LYS A 323 -16.14 8.10 11.25
C LYS A 323 -16.50 6.83 10.48
N GLN A 324 -15.60 5.84 10.46
CA GLN A 324 -15.72 4.67 9.57
C GLN A 324 -16.03 3.37 10.30
N VAL A 325 -15.60 3.24 11.56
CA VAL A 325 -15.67 2.01 12.35
C VAL A 325 -16.49 2.25 13.62
N PRO A 326 -17.71 1.70 13.73
CA PRO A 326 -18.57 1.86 14.91
C PRO A 326 -18.14 0.92 16.06
N ASP A 327 -16.85 0.91 16.40
CA ASP A 327 -16.27 0.06 17.43
C ASP A 327 -15.92 0.88 18.68
N GLN A 328 -16.68 0.65 19.75
CA GLN A 328 -16.53 1.34 21.03
C GLN A 328 -15.22 1.01 21.76
N THR A 329 -14.50 -0.04 21.34
CA THR A 329 -13.24 -0.43 21.97
C THR A 329 -12.14 0.63 21.81
N ILE A 330 -12.29 1.57 20.88
CA ILE A 330 -11.40 2.74 20.78
C ILE A 330 -11.38 3.58 22.07
N PHE A 331 -12.43 3.50 22.90
CA PHE A 331 -12.53 4.17 24.20
C PHE A 331 -12.11 3.29 25.37
N VAL A 332 -11.55 2.10 25.14
CA VAL A 332 -11.05 1.23 26.21
C VAL A 332 -9.61 1.66 26.52
N TRP A 333 -9.49 2.58 27.47
CA TRP A 333 -8.21 3.05 28.01
C TRP A 333 -7.96 2.37 29.37
N ASP A 334 -6.76 1.84 29.58
CA ASP A 334 -6.36 1.36 30.90
C ASP A 334 -5.99 2.55 31.79
N THR A 335 -6.87 2.92 32.71
CA THR A 335 -6.55 3.85 33.80
C THR A 335 -5.85 3.06 34.89
N GLY A 336 -4.59 2.68 34.67
CA GLY A 336 -3.82 1.85 35.59
C GLY A 336 -4.05 2.23 37.05
N HIS A 337 -4.89 1.46 37.75
CA HIS A 337 -5.08 1.58 39.18
C HIS A 337 -3.96 0.80 39.86
N SER A 338 -2.77 1.38 39.87
CA SER A 338 -1.80 1.12 40.93
C SER A 338 -2.07 2.13 42.05
N SER A 339 -2.70 1.62 43.10
CA SER A 339 -2.80 2.15 44.46
C SER A 339 -1.84 3.29 44.83
N LEU A 340 -2.43 4.36 45.39
CA LEU A 340 -1.88 5.27 46.40
C LEU A 340 -0.46 5.80 46.12
N ASP A 341 -0.38 6.92 45.41
CA ASP A 341 0.29 8.12 45.91
C ASP A 341 -0.23 9.34 45.14
N ALA A 342 -0.82 10.27 45.88
CA ALA A 342 -1.24 11.55 45.36
C ALA A 342 0.01 12.41 45.16
N ASP A 343 0.40 12.62 43.91
CA ASP A 343 1.08 13.86 43.54
C ASP A 343 0.43 14.47 42.29
N GLU A 344 0.22 15.76 42.43
CA GLU A 344 -0.74 16.60 41.77
C GLU A 344 -0.13 17.12 40.46
N ARG A 345 -0.37 16.46 39.32
CA ARG A 345 -0.12 17.03 37.98
C ARG A 345 -0.66 16.21 36.80
N ARG A 346 -1.98 15.99 36.69
CA ARG A 346 -2.62 15.67 35.39
C ARG A 346 -3.99 16.35 35.28
N GLY A 347 -4.07 17.33 34.38
CA GLY A 347 -5.33 17.97 34.01
C GLY A 347 -6.28 17.00 33.27
N PRO A 348 -7.59 17.31 33.19
CA PRO A 348 -8.64 16.38 32.78
C PRO A 348 -8.65 16.01 31.28
N PHE A 349 -7.64 16.40 30.50
CA PHE A 349 -7.53 16.14 29.05
C PHE A 349 -6.11 15.74 28.61
N GLY A 350 -5.44 14.91 29.41
CA GLY A 350 -4.13 14.35 29.05
C GLY A 350 -4.26 13.10 28.19
N ILE A 351 -4.15 13.23 26.87
CA ILE A 351 -3.92 12.11 25.94
C ILE A 351 -2.55 11.55 26.25
N VAL A 352 -2.50 10.42 26.96
CA VAL A 352 -1.28 9.63 27.17
C VAL A 352 -1.36 8.41 26.24
N PRO A 353 -0.29 8.07 25.49
CA PRO A 353 -0.32 7.01 24.50
C PRO A 353 -0.68 5.67 25.16
N CYS A 354 -1.50 4.90 24.46
CA CYS A 354 -1.96 3.55 24.78
C CYS A 354 -0.91 2.71 25.53
N CYS A 355 -0.97 2.67 26.87
CA CYS A 355 -0.38 1.60 27.65
C CYS A 355 -1.36 0.41 27.62
N VAL A 356 -1.37 -0.35 26.52
CA VAL A 356 -2.08 -1.64 26.52
C VAL A 356 -1.12 -2.69 27.06
N HIS A 357 -1.36 -3.15 28.29
CA HIS A 357 -0.60 -4.25 28.88
C HIS A 357 -0.92 -5.58 28.18
N PRO A 358 0.03 -6.51 27.98
CA PRO A 358 -0.16 -7.71 27.15
C PRO A 358 -1.10 -8.79 27.70
N ARG A 359 -1.88 -8.52 28.75
CA ARG A 359 -2.71 -9.54 29.42
C ARG A 359 -4.17 -9.13 29.43
N GLY A 360 -4.94 -9.78 28.54
CA GLY A 360 -6.34 -10.19 28.71
C GLY A 360 -7.35 -9.18 29.26
N VAL A 361 -8.32 -8.83 28.44
CA VAL A 361 -9.58 -8.17 28.82
C VAL A 361 -10.25 -8.93 29.97
N LEU A 362 -10.36 -8.32 31.16
CA LEU A 362 -11.22 -8.81 32.21
C LEU A 362 -12.54 -8.03 32.16
N TRP A 363 -13.60 -8.71 31.71
CA TRP A 363 -14.97 -8.21 31.83
C TRP A 363 -15.44 -8.44 33.27
N LEU A 364 -15.74 -7.38 34.01
CA LEU A 364 -16.66 -7.48 35.15
C LEU A 364 -17.91 -6.68 34.79
N GLY A 365 -18.91 -7.42 34.34
CA GLY A 365 -20.26 -6.92 34.18
C GLY A 365 -20.80 -6.45 35.53
N ALA A 366 -21.41 -5.27 35.51
CA ALA A 366 -22.29 -4.87 36.59
C ALA A 366 -23.45 -5.87 36.75
N PRO A 367 -24.03 -5.93 37.96
CA PRO A 367 -25.43 -5.56 38.01
C PRO A 367 -25.71 -4.45 39.03
N ALA A 368 -26.23 -3.35 38.48
CA ALA A 368 -27.47 -2.67 38.87
C ALA A 368 -27.60 -1.97 40.25
N PRO A 369 -28.57 -1.03 40.38
CA PRO A 369 -28.52 0.13 41.27
C PRO A 369 -29.24 -0.11 42.61
N CYS A 370 -28.91 0.68 43.62
CA CYS A 370 -29.87 1.00 44.67
C CYS A 370 -29.77 2.48 45.04
N ALA A 371 -30.90 3.16 44.87
CA ALA A 371 -31.14 4.54 45.25
C ALA A 371 -31.36 4.69 46.77
N THR A 372 -31.30 5.95 47.23
CA THR A 372 -31.79 6.51 48.51
C THR A 372 -31.09 6.01 49.79
N GLN A 373 -30.63 6.83 50.74
CA GLN A 373 -31.00 8.16 51.23
C GLN A 373 -29.75 9.00 51.55
#